data_AF-A0A944JHD0-F1
#
_entry.id   AF-A0A944JHD0-F1
#
_cell.length_a   1.000
_cell.length_b   1.000
_cell.length_c   1.000
_cell.angle_alpha   90.00
_cell.angle_beta   90.00
_cell.angle_gamma   90.00
#
_symmetry.space_group_name_H-M   'P 1'
#
loop_
_entity.id
_entity.type
_entity.pdbx_description
1 polymer ?
#
loop_
_entity_poly.entity_id
_entity_poly.type
_entity_poly.pdbx_seq_one_letter_code
_entity_poly.pdbx_strand_id
1 'polypeptide(L)' 'MDAFEHERDPRIGKQVRDIASGIEGELMGIVREEVVNYGGVPMRVRLAYIRPNGGGRELSTAPTNVEVLQ' A
#
# COMPACT_ATOMS: atom_id res chain seq x y z
N MET A 1 -7.85 18.45 -8.87
CA MET A 1 -7.03 17.25 -9.14
C MET A 1 -7.18 16.40 -7.90
N ASP A 2 -7.75 15.20 -8.02
CA ASP A 2 -7.92 14.32 -6.86
C ASP A 2 -6.54 13.88 -6.38
N ALA A 3 -6.24 14.12 -5.09
CA ALA A 3 -4.95 13.80 -4.49
C ALA A 3 -4.73 12.29 -4.32
N PHE A 4 -5.78 11.49 -4.51
CA PHE A 4 -5.81 10.05 -4.31
C PHE A 4 -6.56 9.38 -5.46
N GLU A 5 -5.91 8.47 -6.18
CA GLU A 5 -6.52 7.64 -7.22
C GLU A 5 -6.39 6.15 -6.86
N HIS A 6 -7.52 5.44 -6.74
CA HIS A 6 -7.53 4.00 -6.47
C HIS A 6 -7.18 3.20 -7.72
N GLU A 7 -6.19 2.31 -7.60
CA GLU A 7 -5.77 1.42 -8.68
C GLU A 7 -6.39 0.02 -8.52
N ARG A 8 -6.73 -0.62 -9.65
CA ARG A 8 -7.18 -2.01 -9.66
C ARG A 8 -5.98 -2.94 -9.49
N ASP A 9 -6.09 -3.89 -8.57
CA ASP A 9 -5.09 -4.93 -8.40
C ASP A 9 -5.77 -6.25 -7.96
N PRO A 10 -5.43 -7.40 -8.58
CA PRO A 10 -6.05 -8.69 -8.28
C PRO A 10 -5.69 -9.26 -6.91
N ARG A 11 -4.80 -8.61 -6.15
CA ARG A 11 -4.42 -8.97 -4.79
C ARG A 11 -5.29 -8.29 -3.73
N ILE A 12 -6.12 -7.30 -4.10
CA ILE A 12 -7.00 -6.60 -3.15
C ILE A 12 -7.97 -7.59 -2.52
N GLY A 13 -8.13 -7.51 -1.19
CA GLY A 13 -8.93 -8.42 -0.38
C GLY A 13 -8.25 -9.76 -0.08
N LYS A 14 -7.01 -9.99 -0.53
CA LYS A 14 -6.25 -11.19 -0.21
C LYS A 14 -5.37 -11.00 1.00
N GLN A 15 -5.05 -12.10 1.66
CA GLN A 15 -3.99 -12.17 2.66
C GLN A 15 -2.64 -12.01 1.97
N VAL A 16 -1.83 -11.11 2.51
CA VAL A 16 -0.54 -10.71 1.97
C VAL A 16 0.49 -10.57 3.08
N ARG A 17 1.76 -10.58 2.68
CA ARG A 17 2.90 -10.20 3.50
C ARG A 17 3.61 -9.02 2.88
N ASP A 18 3.91 -8.01 3.68
CA ASP A 18 4.88 -6.98 3.33
C ASP A 18 6.28 -7.53 3.58
N ILE A 19 7.04 -7.77 2.52
CA ILE A 19 8.39 -8.36 2.61
C ILE A 19 9.37 -7.47 3.37
N ALA A 20 9.17 -6.15 3.35
CA ALA A 20 10.09 -5.19 3.96
C ALA A 20 9.96 -5.16 5.49
N SER A 21 8.73 -5.20 6.01
CA SER A 21 8.47 -5.21 7.46
C SER A 21 8.24 -6.62 8.03
N GLY A 22 7.95 -7.60 7.18
CA GLY A 22 7.54 -8.95 7.56
C GLY A 22 6.09 -9.05 8.05
N ILE A 23 5.32 -7.95 8.06
CA ILE A 23 3.95 -7.92 8.57
C ILE A 23 3.00 -8.64 7.60
N GLU A 24 2.10 -9.44 8.17
CA GLU A 24 1.02 -10.11 7.46
C GLU A 24 -0.32 -9.42 7.72
N GLY A 25 -1.17 -9.39 6.71
CA GLY A 25 -2.47 -8.71 6.78
C GLY A 25 -3.26 -8.84 5.49
N GLU A 26 -4.37 -8.12 5.41
CA GLU A 26 -5.19 -8.03 4.20
C GLU A 26 -4.80 -6.81 3.37
N LEU A 27 -4.63 -6.98 2.06
CA LEU A 27 -4.42 -5.85 1.15
C LEU A 27 -5.74 -5.11 0.92
N MET A 28 -5.86 -3.91 1.49
CA MET A 28 -7.08 -3.10 1.43
C MET A 28 -7.21 -2.32 0.11
N GLY A 29 -6.08 -1.92 -0.48
CA GLY A 29 -6.09 -1.18 -1.73
C GLY A 29 -4.71 -0.71 -2.16
N ILE A 30 -4.65 -0.21 -3.40
CA ILE A 30 -3.49 0.50 -3.94
C ILE A 30 -3.96 1.89 -4.34
N VAL A 31 -3.26 2.91 -3.86
CA VAL A 31 -3.57 4.32 -4.13
C VAL A 31 -2.36 4.97 -4.79
N ARG A 32 -2.62 5.77 -5.81
CA ARG A 32 -1.65 6.72 -6.34
C ARG A 32 -1.84 8.05 -5.62
N GLU A 33 -0.80 8.49 -4.94
CA GLU A 33 -0.79 9.70 -4.14
C GLU A 33 0.25 10.69 -4.66
N GLU A 34 -0.08 11.97 -4.57
CA GLU A 34 0.91 13.02 -4.76
C GLU A 34 1.57 13.35 -3.41
N VAL A 35 2.87 13.08 -3.32
CA VAL A 35 3.69 13.38 -2.14
C VAL A 35 4.74 14.41 -2.50
N VAL A 36 5.10 15.26 -1.55
CA VAL A 36 6.20 16.19 -1.72
C VAL A 36 7.46 15.52 -1.20
N ASN A 37 8.48 15.39 -2.05
CA ASN A 37 9.75 14.84 -1.62
C ASN A 37 10.50 15.81 -0.70
N TYR A 38 11.64 15.37 -0.13
CA TYR A 38 12.46 16.21 0.76
C TYR A 38 12.92 17.53 0.10
N GLY A 39 13.06 17.56 -1.23
CA GLY A 39 13.42 18.75 -2.00
C GLY A 39 12.26 19.67 -2.35
N GLY A 40 11.04 19.42 -1.86
CA GLY A 40 9.86 20.25 -2.17
C GLY A 40 9.21 19.96 -3.53
N VAL A 41 9.62 18.88 -4.20
CA VAL A 41 9.11 18.53 -5.54
C VAL A 41 7.93 17.56 -5.40
N PRO A 42 6.75 17.87 -5.98
CA PRO A 42 5.63 16.95 -6.05
C PRO A 42 5.98 15.70 -6.88
N MET A 43 5.67 14.54 -6.34
CA MET A 43 5.92 13.23 -6.94
C MET A 43 4.68 12.37 -6.79
N ARG A 44 4.35 11.62 -7.85
CA ARG A 44 3.30 10.61 -7.78
C ARG A 44 3.89 9.27 -7.37
N VAL A 45 3.45 8.75 -6.25
CA VAL A 45 3.87 7.45 -5.71
C VAL A 45 2.68 6.51 -5.64
N ARG A 46 2.95 5.20 -5.72
CA ARG A 46 1.94 4.16 -5.53
C ARG A 46 2.15 3.56 -4.14
N LEU A 47 1.10 3.54 -3.34
CA LEU A 47 1.10 3.00 -1.99
C LEU A 47 0.08 1.87 -1.88
N ALA A 48 0.51 0.74 -1.36
CA ALA A 48 -0.35 -0.38 -1.00
C ALA A 48 -0.69 -0.29 0.49
N TYR A 49 -1.97 -0.34 0.83
CA TYR A 49 -2.46 -0.28 2.21
C TYR A 49 -2.77 -1.68 2.72
N ILE A 50 -2.13 -2.07 3.81
CA ILE A 50 -2.32 -3.37 4.46
C ILE A 50 -2.94 -3.15 5.82
N ARG A 51 -4.02 -3.89 6.10
CA ARG A 51 -4.60 -4.00 7.44
C ARG A 51 -3.98 -5.21 8.16
N PRO A 52 -3.17 -5.02 9.22
CA PRO A 52 -2.49 -6.13 9.88
C PRO A 52 -3.46 -7.15 10.48
N ASN A 53 -3.07 -8.43 10.51
CA ASN A 53 -3.90 -9.51 11.08
C ASN A 53 -4.20 -9.34 12.58
N GLY A 54 -3.34 -8.64 13.32
CA GLY A 54 -3.58 -8.25 14.72
C GLY A 54 -4.53 -7.05 14.89
N GLY A 55 -5.08 -6.51 13.80
CA GLY A 55 -5.80 -5.24 13.78
C GLY A 55 -4.87 -4.04 13.91
N GLY A 56 -5.45 -2.86 14.19
CA GLY A 56 -4.70 -1.60 14.33
C GLY A 56 -4.73 -0.72 13.07
N ARG A 57 -3.81 0.25 13.00
CA ARG A 57 -3.75 1.22 11.91
C ARG A 57 -3.27 0.54 10.62
N GLU A 58 -3.89 0.91 9.50
CA GLU A 58 -3.39 0.51 8.19
C GLU A 58 -1.95 1.01 7.98
N LEU A 59 -1.15 0.14 7.39
CA LEU A 59 0.24 0.39 7.06
C LEU A 59 0.37 0.50 5.54
N SER A 60 1.06 1.54 5.09
CA SER A 60 1.36 1.73 3.67
C SER A 60 2.75 1.20 3.35
N THR A 61 2.88 0.43 2.26
CA THR A 61 4.15 -0.05 1.71
C THR A 61 4.17 0.14 0.19
N ALA A 62 5.30 -0.11 -0.46
CA ALA A 62 5.35 -0.14 -1.92
C ALA A 62 4.58 -1.36 -2.44
N PRO A 63 3.78 -1.24 -3.51
CA PRO A 63 3.07 -2.39 -4.11
C PRO A 63 3.96 -3.57 -4.52
N THR A 64 5.25 -3.30 -4.76
CA THR A 64 6.28 -4.30 -5.08
C THR A 64 6.73 -5.11 -3.88
N ASN A 65 6.46 -4.62 -2.67
CA ASN A 65 6.77 -5.33 -1.43
C ASN A 65 5.66 -6.30 -0.99
N VAL A 66 4.55 -6.34 -1.73
CA VAL A 66 3.35 -7.11 -1.35
C VAL A 66 3.35 -8.47 -2.03
N GLU A 67 3.50 -9.54 -1.25
CA GLU A 67 3.36 -10.93 -1.69
C GLU A 67 2.05 -11.52 -1.20
N VAL A 68 1.37 -12.29 -2.05
CA VAL A 68 0.14 -13.00 -1.66
C VAL A 68 0.51 -14.25 -0.87
N LEU A 69 -0.12 -14.42 0.29
CA LEU A 69 -0.05 -15.66 1.06
C LEU A 69 -1.03 -16.65 0.43
N GLN A 70 -0.53 -17.86 0.12
CA GLN A 70 -1.34 -18.96 -0.42
C GLN A 70 -2.19 -19.63 0.65
#